data_AF-F0YQ59-F1
#
_entry.id   AF-F0YQ59-F1
#
_cell.length_a   1.000
_cell.length_b   1.000
_cell.length_c   1.000
_cell.angle_alpha   90.00
_cell.angle_beta   90.00
_cell.angle_gamma   90.00
#
_symmetry.space_group_name_H-M   'P 1'
#
loop_
_entity.id
_entity.type
_entity.pdbx_description
1 polymer ?
#
loop_
_entity_poly.entity_id
_entity_poly.type
_entity_poly.pdbx_seq_one_letter_code
_entity_poly.pdbx_strand_id
1 'polypeptide(L)'
;TVFGLALALHSNCVGNGVVWDDRAAVTYNKDVDASNAPYGNLWIHDYWGQPMSAVDSHKSWRPLATLTFRWNHAVHGFRPFGFHAANVVVHALSCVFFLGVARQALRDELGALLAAVAFVAHPIHSEAVASIVGRADVLGGCLCLGAVRAY
;
A
#
# COMPACT_ATOMS: atom_id res chain seq x y z
N THR A 1 6.59 13.31 15.16
CA THR A 1 6.02 13.78 13.88
C THR A 1 4.85 12.89 13.50
N VAL A 2 3.93 13.34 12.64
CA VAL A 2 2.80 12.51 12.15
C VAL A 2 3.29 11.20 11.53
N PHE A 3 4.38 11.25 10.75
CA PHE A 3 5.03 10.08 10.18
C PHE A 3 5.46 9.06 11.26
N GLY A 4 6.20 9.52 12.28
CA GLY A 4 6.67 8.65 13.36
C GLY A 4 5.53 8.06 14.19
N LEU A 5 4.43 8.79 14.37
CA LEU A 5 3.23 8.28 15.04
C LEU A 5 2.58 7.15 14.24
N ALA A 6 2.43 7.32 12.92
CA ALA A 6 1.87 6.29 12.04
C ALA A 6 2.71 5.00 12.05
N LEU A 7 4.04 5.13 12.03
CA LEU A 7 4.95 3.99 12.17
C LEU A 7 4.77 3.28 13.52
N ALA A 8 4.66 4.03 14.62
CA ALA A 8 4.54 3.46 15.96
C ALA A 8 3.22 2.67 16.12
N LEU A 9 2.08 3.25 15.70
CA LEU A 9 0.77 2.63 15.84
C LEU A 9 0.60 1.35 15.01
N HIS A 10 1.26 1.28 13.84
CA HIS A 10 1.20 0.11 12.95
C HIS A 10 2.45 -0.77 13.02
N SER A 11 3.34 -0.54 13.99
CA SER A 11 4.59 -1.29 14.14
C SER A 11 4.35 -2.79 14.36
N ASN A 12 3.24 -3.15 15.00
CA ASN A 12 2.83 -4.54 15.21
C ASN A 12 2.56 -5.28 13.89
N CYS A 13 2.22 -4.58 12.80
CA CYS A 13 1.89 -5.19 11.51
C CYS A 13 3.11 -5.86 10.86
N VAL A 14 4.33 -5.39 11.13
CA VAL A 14 5.55 -5.92 10.48
C VAL A 14 5.89 -7.34 10.93
N GLY A 15 5.35 -7.78 12.07
CA GLY A 15 5.49 -9.14 12.58
C GLY A 15 4.46 -10.13 12.01
N ASN A 16 3.49 -9.66 11.20
CA ASN A 16 2.43 -10.49 10.67
C ASN A 16 2.94 -11.46 9.60
N GLY A 17 2.26 -12.61 9.49
CA GLY A 17 2.46 -13.56 8.40
C GLY A 17 1.76 -13.15 7.11
N VAL A 18 1.86 -14.02 6.10
CA VAL A 18 1.06 -13.97 4.87
C VAL A 18 -0.25 -14.68 5.13
N VAL A 19 -1.38 -14.02 4.89
CA VAL A 19 -2.72 -14.58 5.15
C VAL A 19 -3.67 -14.38 3.97
N TRP A 20 -4.62 -15.31 3.80
CA TRP A 20 -5.71 -15.20 2.82
C TRP A 20 -5.25 -14.76 1.43
N ASP A 21 -5.72 -13.59 0.99
CA ASP A 21 -5.51 -12.98 -0.32
C ASP A 21 -4.06 -12.57 -0.57
N ASP A 22 -3.26 -12.37 0.49
CA ASP A 22 -1.81 -12.11 0.36
C ASP A 22 -1.14 -13.24 -0.42
N ARG A 23 -1.58 -14.49 -0.23
CA ARG A 23 -1.04 -15.65 -0.95
C ARG A 23 -1.28 -15.54 -2.45
N ALA A 24 -2.51 -15.18 -2.84
CA ALA A 24 -2.87 -15.07 -4.25
C ALA A 24 -2.20 -13.86 -4.91
N ALA A 25 -2.21 -12.69 -4.24
CA ALA A 25 -1.66 -11.45 -4.80
C ALA A 25 -0.13 -11.41 -4.82
N VAL A 26 0.55 -12.10 -3.89
CA VAL A 26 2.01 -12.02 -3.73
C VAL A 26 2.69 -13.37 -3.92
N THR A 27 2.38 -14.38 -3.09
CA THR A 27 3.15 -15.63 -3.06
C THR A 27 2.97 -16.47 -4.34
N TYR A 28 1.75 -16.53 -4.88
CA TYR A 28 1.41 -17.33 -6.06
C TYR A 28 1.39 -16.50 -7.34
N ASN A 29 1.41 -15.18 -7.23
CA ASN A 29 1.45 -14.28 -8.37
C ASN A 29 2.85 -14.29 -8.99
N LYS A 30 2.98 -14.94 -10.15
CA LYS A 30 4.24 -15.03 -10.89
C LYS A 30 4.79 -13.66 -11.31
N ASP A 31 3.94 -12.65 -11.48
CA ASP A 31 4.38 -11.31 -11.88
C ASP A 31 5.09 -10.56 -10.73
N VAL A 32 4.95 -11.03 -9.49
CA VAL A 32 5.69 -10.52 -8.33
C VAL A 32 7.10 -11.12 -8.26
N ASP A 33 7.34 -12.29 -8.84
CA ASP A 33 8.68 -12.90 -8.87
C ASP A 33 9.59 -12.12 -9.84
N ALA A 34 10.45 -11.30 -9.22
CA ALA A 34 11.39 -10.45 -9.92
C ALA A 34 12.40 -11.23 -10.80
N SER A 35 12.62 -12.52 -10.54
CA SER A 35 13.65 -13.32 -11.22
C SER A 35 13.26 -13.80 -12.62
N ASN A 36 11.97 -13.88 -12.93
CA ASN A 36 11.51 -14.65 -14.09
C ASN A 36 10.44 -13.96 -14.95
N ALA A 37 9.60 -13.09 -14.40
CA ALA A 37 8.47 -12.52 -15.15
C ALA A 37 8.88 -11.33 -16.06
N PRO A 38 8.42 -11.23 -17.32
CA PRO A 38 8.56 -10.01 -18.10
C PRO A 38 7.79 -8.83 -17.48
N TYR A 39 8.34 -7.61 -17.52
CA TYR A 39 7.61 -6.41 -17.07
C TYR A 39 6.35 -6.13 -17.90
N GLY A 40 6.31 -6.60 -19.15
CA GLY A 40 5.14 -6.50 -20.02
C GLY A 40 3.87 -7.12 -19.42
N ASN A 41 4.02 -8.19 -18.62
CA ASN A 41 2.90 -8.89 -17.99
C ASN A 41 2.05 -7.96 -17.11
N LEU A 42 2.67 -6.99 -16.44
CA LEU A 42 1.98 -6.04 -15.56
C LEU A 42 0.88 -5.24 -16.28
N TRP A 43 0.97 -5.11 -17.61
CA TRP A 43 0.01 -4.37 -18.44
C TRP A 43 -1.10 -5.26 -19.00
N ILE A 44 -0.91 -6.58 -19.01
CA ILE A 44 -1.82 -7.53 -19.65
C ILE A 44 -2.42 -8.55 -18.67
N HIS A 45 -1.90 -8.62 -17.44
CA HIS A 45 -2.41 -9.46 -16.37
C HIS A 45 -3.19 -8.63 -15.34
N ASP A 46 -4.12 -9.30 -14.65
CA ASP A 46 -4.80 -8.75 -13.50
C ASP A 46 -3.91 -8.76 -12.25
N TYR A 47 -4.43 -8.19 -11.17
CA TYR A 47 -3.76 -8.05 -9.89
C TYR A 47 -3.31 -9.38 -9.26
N TRP A 48 -3.94 -10.48 -9.65
CA TRP A 48 -3.70 -11.82 -9.12
C TRP A 48 -2.73 -12.63 -9.99
N GLY A 49 -2.21 -12.02 -11.07
CA GLY A 49 -1.24 -12.64 -11.97
C GLY A 49 -1.86 -13.47 -13.09
N GLN A 50 -3.15 -13.29 -13.36
CA GLN A 50 -3.84 -13.97 -14.46
C GLN A 50 -3.93 -13.08 -15.70
N PRO A 51 -3.77 -13.60 -16.93
CA PRO A 51 -4.03 -12.83 -18.14
C PRO A 51 -5.44 -12.23 -18.13
N MET A 52 -5.57 -10.93 -18.41
CA MET A 52 -6.87 -10.26 -18.43
C MET A 52 -7.82 -10.81 -19.50
N SER A 53 -7.34 -11.61 -20.46
CA SER A 53 -8.18 -12.32 -21.43
C SER A 53 -8.78 -13.63 -20.89
N ALA A 54 -8.21 -14.20 -19.82
CA ALA A 54 -8.62 -15.50 -19.27
C ALA A 54 -10.02 -15.43 -18.63
N VAL A 55 -10.83 -16.48 -18.78
CA VAL A 55 -12.24 -16.50 -18.33
C VAL A 55 -12.36 -16.37 -16.80
N ASP A 56 -11.39 -16.92 -16.07
CA ASP A 56 -11.28 -16.93 -14.62
C ASP A 56 -10.55 -15.71 -14.04
N SER A 57 -10.06 -14.80 -14.88
CA SER A 57 -9.47 -13.54 -14.42
C SER A 57 -10.53 -12.66 -13.78
N HIS A 58 -10.17 -12.04 -12.66
CA HIS A 58 -11.02 -11.08 -11.95
C HIS A 58 -11.12 -9.73 -12.69
N LYS A 59 -10.34 -9.55 -13.77
CA LYS A 59 -10.23 -8.31 -14.56
C LYS A 59 -9.84 -7.08 -13.75
N SER A 60 -9.34 -7.29 -12.53
CA SER A 60 -8.93 -6.23 -11.62
C SER A 60 -7.51 -5.79 -11.95
N TRP A 61 -7.36 -4.64 -12.62
CA TRP A 61 -6.06 -4.14 -13.07
C TRP A 61 -5.43 -3.18 -12.06
N ARG A 62 -4.26 -3.53 -11.51
CA ARG A 62 -3.54 -2.77 -10.46
C ARG A 62 -2.02 -2.85 -10.64
N PRO A 63 -1.48 -2.42 -11.80
CA PRO A 63 -0.10 -2.69 -12.20
C PRO A 63 0.93 -2.09 -11.25
N LEU A 64 0.64 -0.91 -10.68
CA LEU A 64 1.54 -0.23 -9.75
C LEU A 64 1.69 -1.01 -8.44
N ALA A 65 0.60 -1.59 -7.93
CA ALA A 65 0.67 -2.41 -6.72
C ALA A 65 1.54 -3.65 -6.96
N THR A 66 1.27 -4.40 -8.05
CA THR A 66 2.06 -5.58 -8.43
C THR A 66 3.53 -5.23 -8.70
N LEU A 67 3.80 -4.10 -9.36
CA LEU A 67 5.16 -3.59 -9.57
C LEU A 67 5.89 -3.32 -8.24
N THR A 68 5.22 -2.66 -7.29
CA THR A 68 5.83 -2.40 -5.98
C THR A 68 6.07 -3.68 -5.19
N PHE A 69 5.19 -4.69 -5.29
CA PHE A 69 5.46 -6.01 -4.73
C PHE A 69 6.68 -6.66 -5.38
N ARG A 70 6.81 -6.57 -6.70
CA ARG A 70 7.95 -7.11 -7.43
C ARG A 70 9.27 -6.46 -7.01
N TRP A 71 9.31 -5.13 -6.88
CA TRP A 71 10.47 -4.43 -6.33
C TRP A 71 10.74 -4.84 -4.88
N ASN A 72 9.69 -4.99 -4.06
CA ASN A 72 9.85 -5.46 -2.70
C ASN A 72 10.44 -6.88 -2.64
N HIS A 73 10.01 -7.77 -3.53
CA HIS A 73 10.54 -9.12 -3.69
C HIS A 73 12.01 -9.11 -4.11
N ALA A 74 12.40 -8.22 -5.02
CA ALA A 74 13.80 -8.10 -5.45
C ALA A 74 14.75 -7.75 -4.29
N VAL A 75 14.27 -7.03 -3.26
CA VAL A 75 15.08 -6.61 -2.10
C VAL A 75 15.03 -7.62 -0.95
N HIS A 76 13.85 -8.17 -0.64
CA HIS A 76 13.62 -8.98 0.58
C HIS A 76 13.18 -10.42 0.31
N GLY A 77 13.04 -10.83 -0.96
CA GLY A 77 12.38 -12.07 -1.34
C GLY A 77 10.93 -12.10 -0.87
N PHE A 78 10.37 -13.30 -0.70
CA PHE A 78 9.00 -13.50 -0.19
C PHE A 78 8.88 -13.38 1.34
N ARG A 79 9.83 -12.71 2.03
CA ARG A 79 9.75 -12.51 3.48
C ARG A 79 8.61 -11.55 3.83
N PRO A 80 7.59 -11.96 4.61
CA PRO A 80 6.39 -11.13 4.87
C PRO A 80 6.72 -9.76 5.46
N PHE A 81 7.73 -9.71 6.34
CA PHE A 81 8.22 -8.49 6.98
C PHE A 81 8.42 -7.33 5.99
N GLY A 82 9.07 -7.59 4.85
CA GLY A 82 9.40 -6.54 3.88
C GLY A 82 8.14 -5.89 3.28
N PHE A 83 7.13 -6.71 2.99
CA PHE A 83 5.87 -6.25 2.41
C PHE A 83 5.04 -5.45 3.41
N HIS A 84 4.91 -5.94 4.64
CA HIS A 84 4.22 -5.24 5.72
C HIS A 84 4.90 -3.91 6.07
N ALA A 85 6.23 -3.92 6.23
CA ALA A 85 6.99 -2.70 6.50
C ALA A 85 6.76 -1.63 5.43
N ALA A 86 6.73 -2.04 4.16
CA ALA A 86 6.49 -1.10 3.08
C ALA A 86 5.03 -0.62 3.01
N ASN A 87 4.01 -1.38 3.43
CA ASN A 87 2.65 -0.86 3.61
C ASN A 87 2.60 0.21 4.70
N VAL A 88 3.24 -0.05 5.85
CA VAL A 88 3.31 0.88 6.98
C VAL A 88 4.01 2.19 6.58
N VAL A 89 5.10 2.11 5.82
CA VAL A 89 5.80 3.30 5.30
C VAL A 89 4.93 4.09 4.32
N VAL A 90 4.26 3.45 3.37
CA VAL A 90 3.38 4.14 2.42
C VAL A 90 2.21 4.80 3.17
N HIS A 91 1.62 4.13 4.16
CA HIS A 91 0.58 4.72 5.01
C HIS A 91 1.10 5.94 5.78
N ALA A 92 2.29 5.85 6.37
CA ALA A 92 2.90 6.98 7.07
C ALA A 92 3.13 8.18 6.13
N LEU A 93 3.48 7.95 4.87
CA LEU A 93 3.54 9.00 3.84
C LEU A 93 2.14 9.58 3.54
N SER A 94 1.11 8.73 3.42
CA SER A 94 -0.29 9.18 3.27
C SER A 94 -0.70 10.12 4.38
N CYS A 95 -0.34 9.82 5.64
CA CYS A 95 -0.64 10.68 6.78
C CYS A 95 0.08 12.04 6.72
N VAL A 96 1.31 12.08 6.18
CA VAL A 96 2.04 13.34 5.95
C VAL A 96 1.34 14.17 4.86
N PHE A 97 0.92 13.54 3.75
CA PHE A 97 0.16 14.24 2.72
C PHE A 97 -1.18 14.73 3.26
N PHE A 98 -1.89 13.91 4.04
CA PHE A 98 -3.13 14.30 4.70
C PHE A 98 -2.96 15.53 5.60
N LEU A 99 -1.89 15.59 6.43
CA LEU A 99 -1.60 16.78 7.23
C LEU A 99 -1.41 18.02 6.33
N GLY A 100 -0.75 17.86 5.20
CA GLY A 100 -0.61 18.92 4.20
C GLY A 100 -1.96 19.41 3.68
N VAL A 101 -2.85 18.49 3.29
CA VAL A 101 -4.20 18.80 2.82
C VAL A 101 -5.02 19.48 3.92
N ALA A 102 -4.95 18.96 5.16
CA ALA A 102 -5.65 19.53 6.30
C ALA A 102 -5.20 20.98 6.59
N ARG A 103 -3.90 21.27 6.47
CA ARG A 103 -3.37 22.63 6.58
C ARG A 103 -3.92 23.57 5.50
N GLN A 104 -3.99 23.11 4.25
CA GLN A 104 -4.57 23.89 3.14
C GLN A 104 -6.08 24.16 3.36
N ALA A 105 -6.81 23.16 3.84
CA ALA A 105 -8.26 23.22 4.00
C ALA A 105 -8.70 24.03 5.23
N LEU A 106 -8.10 23.75 6.40
CA LEU A 106 -8.53 24.35 7.67
C LEU A 106 -7.90 25.71 7.93
N ARG A 107 -6.69 25.95 7.40
CA ARG A 107 -5.89 27.16 7.66
C ARG A 107 -5.65 27.44 9.15
N ASP A 108 -5.72 26.39 9.97
CA ASP A 108 -5.43 26.38 11.40
C ASP A 108 -4.48 25.22 11.69
N GLU A 109 -3.33 25.52 12.30
CA GLU A 109 -2.27 24.54 12.50
C GLU A 109 -2.64 23.49 13.55
N LEU A 110 -3.33 23.90 14.63
CA LEU A 110 -3.75 22.98 15.67
C LEU A 110 -4.84 22.04 15.15
N GLY A 111 -5.87 22.58 14.48
CA GLY A 111 -6.93 21.82 13.84
C GLY A 111 -6.41 20.84 12.80
N ALA A 112 -5.46 21.26 11.95
CA ALA A 112 -4.83 20.37 10.98
C ALA A 112 -4.03 19.24 11.65
N LEU A 113 -3.30 19.54 12.71
CA LEU A 113 -2.57 18.52 13.48
C LEU A 113 -3.52 17.53 14.15
N LEU A 114 -4.59 18.02 14.78
CA LEU A 114 -5.60 17.17 15.42
C LEU A 114 -6.31 16.27 14.39
N ALA A 115 -6.69 16.83 13.23
CA ALA A 115 -7.26 16.05 12.14
C ALA A 115 -6.31 14.96 11.63
N ALA A 116 -5.02 15.29 11.46
CA ALA A 116 -4.02 14.32 11.03
C ALA A 116 -3.77 13.22 12.08
N VAL A 117 -3.74 13.57 13.37
CA VAL A 117 -3.64 12.58 14.45
C VAL A 117 -4.87 11.67 14.48
N ALA A 118 -6.06 12.23 14.31
CA ALA A 118 -7.30 11.46 14.21
C ALA A 118 -7.28 10.51 13.01
N PHE A 119 -6.80 10.96 11.84
CA PHE A 119 -6.62 10.13 10.65
C PHE A 119 -5.62 8.99 10.89
N VAL A 120 -4.44 9.28 11.45
CA VAL A 120 -3.42 8.27 11.77
C VAL A 120 -3.94 7.18 12.70
N ALA A 121 -4.72 7.56 13.72
CA ALA A 121 -5.23 6.62 14.73
C ALA A 121 -6.56 5.96 14.31
N HIS A 122 -7.12 6.31 13.15
CA HIS A 122 -8.46 5.85 12.78
C HIS A 122 -8.44 4.35 12.45
N PRO A 123 -9.25 3.52 13.14
CA PRO A 123 -9.19 2.06 13.00
C PRO A 123 -9.56 1.56 11.61
N ILE A 124 -10.24 2.37 10.79
CA ILE A 124 -10.58 2.05 9.38
C ILE A 124 -9.35 1.71 8.53
N HIS A 125 -8.15 2.19 8.90
CA HIS A 125 -6.94 1.90 8.16
C HIS A 125 -6.32 0.54 8.49
N SER A 126 -6.72 -0.08 9.60
CA SER A 126 -6.06 -1.27 10.14
C SER A 126 -6.00 -2.40 9.13
N GLU A 127 -7.11 -2.71 8.45
CA GLU A 127 -7.17 -3.78 7.46
C GLU A 127 -6.28 -3.48 6.24
N ALA A 128 -6.40 -2.27 5.68
CA ALA A 128 -5.62 -1.86 4.52
C ALA A 128 -4.10 -1.84 4.78
N VAL A 129 -3.68 -1.48 6.00
CA VAL A 129 -2.27 -1.41 6.38
C VAL A 129 -1.72 -2.78 6.79
N ALA A 130 -2.49 -3.56 7.55
CA ALA A 130 -2.02 -4.81 8.16
C ALA A 130 -2.02 -6.00 7.19
N SER A 131 -2.83 -5.98 6.14
CA SER A 131 -2.79 -7.00 5.08
C SER A 131 -1.81 -6.59 3.99
N ILE A 132 -0.98 -7.53 3.50
CA ILE A 132 -0.04 -7.24 2.42
C ILE A 132 -0.80 -6.80 1.16
N VAL A 133 -1.89 -7.50 0.82
CA VAL A 133 -2.71 -7.24 -0.37
C VAL A 133 -3.35 -5.83 -0.34
N GLY A 134 -3.49 -5.23 0.84
CA GLY A 134 -3.93 -3.84 1.02
C GLY A 134 -2.98 -2.78 0.44
N ARG A 135 -1.80 -3.18 -0.06
CA ARG A 135 -0.87 -2.30 -0.79
C ARG A 135 -1.55 -1.45 -1.86
N ALA A 136 -2.51 -2.02 -2.58
CA ALA A 136 -3.24 -1.31 -3.61
C ALA A 136 -4.02 -0.11 -3.04
N ASP A 137 -4.73 -0.31 -1.93
CA ASP A 137 -5.52 0.71 -1.27
C ASP A 137 -4.64 1.77 -0.62
N VAL A 138 -3.57 1.35 0.05
CA VAL A 138 -2.64 2.26 0.74
C VAL A 138 -1.88 3.13 -0.27
N LEU A 139 -1.43 2.56 -1.40
CA LEU A 139 -0.82 3.34 -2.49
C LEU A 139 -1.82 4.29 -3.15
N GLY A 140 -3.03 3.81 -3.45
CA GLY A 140 -4.07 4.62 -4.07
C GLY A 140 -4.42 5.83 -3.20
N GLY A 141 -4.62 5.62 -1.91
CA GLY A 141 -4.84 6.70 -0.94
C GLY A 141 -3.65 7.65 -0.83
N CYS A 142 -2.42 7.13 -0.79
CA CYS A 142 -1.20 7.92 -0.73
C CYS A 142 -1.07 8.87 -1.93
N LEU A 143 -1.20 8.32 -3.14
CA LEU A 143 -1.06 9.08 -4.38
C LEU A 143 -2.20 10.08 -4.57
N CYS A 144 -3.43 9.72 -4.20
CA CYS A 144 -4.57 10.62 -4.24
C CYS A 144 -4.36 11.83 -3.30
N LEU A 145 -3.99 11.59 -2.04
CA LEU A 145 -3.69 12.66 -1.08
C LEU A 145 -2.50 13.50 -1.52
N GLY A 146 -1.45 12.86 -2.05
CA GLY A 146 -0.29 13.55 -2.62
C GLY A 146 -0.66 14.47 -3.78
N ALA A 147 -1.55 14.01 -4.67
CA ALA A 147 -2.06 14.80 -5.78
C ALA A 147 -2.86 16.01 -5.26
N VAL A 148 -3.84 15.79 -4.37
CA VAL A 148 -4.64 16.88 -3.78
C VAL A 148 -3.75 17.91 -3.09
N ARG A 149 -2.72 17.47 -2.38
CA ARG A 149 -1.75 18.35 -1.73
C ARG A 149 -0.89 19.16 -2.71
N ALA A 150 -0.66 18.65 -3.91
CA ALA A 150 0.17 19.30 -4.93
C ALA A 150 -0.56 20.41 -5.69
N TYR A 151 -1.89 20.35 -5.74
CA TYR A 151 -2.76 21.44 -6.21
C TYR A 151 -2.94 22.52 -5.13
#